data_AF-A0AAN7UK22-F1
#
_entry.id   AF-A0AAN7UK22-F1
#
_cell.length_a   1.000
_cell.length_b   1.000
_cell.length_c   1.000
_cell.angle_alpha   90.00
_cell.angle_beta   90.00
_cell.angle_gamma   90.00
#
_symmetry.space_group_name_H-M   'P 1'
#
loop_
_entity.id
_entity.type
_entity.pdbx_description
1 polymer ?
#
loop_
_entity_poly.entity_id
_entity_poly.type
_entity_poly.pdbx_seq_one_letter_code
_entity_poly.pdbx_strand_id
1 'polypeptide(L)'
;MHMVYALSAYHKAYLTPPDDLTQRERFKGLAKHHISLGLPQLTSALAHFDSVNCGAAYIAATIVCYSTFAAGPAGPGDLLACNLDVEHGVLWIPMVHGVRLIRAKFDQDELFTGLMEPMHRRNFELSTEPTPPRCTREHIKRLYWEKALNALRDMAALQRSDDAAVCLCELDNLTSIYEVTFGTDQDGELSRPIREPNFFRTALQA
;
A
#
# COMPACT_ATOMS: atom_id res chain seq x y z
N MET A 1 16.57 2.97 -11.15
CA MET A 1 15.51 3.57 -12.00
C MET A 1 14.47 2.56 -12.52
N HIS A 2 14.82 1.30 -12.77
CA HIS A 2 13.86 0.32 -13.30
C HIS A 2 12.56 0.17 -12.50
N MET A 3 12.62 0.22 -11.16
CA MET A 3 11.42 0.15 -10.33
C MET A 3 10.38 1.24 -10.64
N VAL A 4 10.82 2.48 -10.82
CA VAL A 4 9.91 3.60 -11.13
C VAL A 4 9.25 3.41 -12.50
N TYR A 5 10.00 2.92 -13.49
CA TYR A 5 9.46 2.63 -14.82
C TYR A 5 8.46 1.48 -14.79
N ALA A 6 8.70 0.45 -13.96
CA ALA A 6 7.75 -0.63 -13.79
C ALA A 6 6.40 -0.14 -13.25
N LEU A 7 6.42 0.64 -12.17
CA LEU A 7 5.20 1.20 -11.59
C LEU A 7 4.48 2.13 -12.57
N SER A 8 5.24 2.99 -13.25
CA SER A 8 4.70 3.90 -14.27
C SER A 8 4.04 3.15 -15.42
N ALA A 9 4.64 2.04 -15.86
CA ALA A 9 4.08 1.22 -16.93
C ALA A 9 2.80 0.51 -16.48
N TYR A 10 2.72 -0.03 -15.26
CA TYR A 10 1.46 -0.55 -14.73
C TYR A 10 0.38 0.53 -14.59
N HIS A 11 0.75 1.71 -14.11
CA HIS A 11 -0.18 2.84 -14.03
C HIS A 11 -0.71 3.24 -15.41
N LYS A 12 0.16 3.28 -16.44
CA LYS A 12 -0.26 3.49 -17.83
C LYS A 12 -1.20 2.41 -18.33
N ALA A 13 -0.93 1.14 -18.03
CA ALA A 13 -1.81 0.02 -18.39
C ALA A 13 -3.19 0.14 -17.73
N TYR A 14 -3.30 0.72 -16.53
CA TYR A 14 -4.56 1.00 -15.87
C TYR A 14 -5.34 2.15 -16.52
N LEU A 15 -4.65 3.19 -16.98
CA LEU A 15 -5.26 4.35 -17.64
C LEU A 15 -5.63 4.10 -19.11
N THR A 16 -5.04 3.10 -19.76
CA THR A 16 -5.39 2.70 -21.13
C THR A 16 -6.86 2.29 -21.19
N PRO A 17 -7.64 2.76 -22.19
CA PRO A 17 -9.04 2.38 -22.35
C PRO A 17 -9.25 0.86 -22.35
N PRO A 18 -10.36 0.34 -21.78
CA PRO A 18 -10.61 -1.10 -21.69
C PRO A 18 -10.59 -1.82 -23.04
N ASP A 19 -10.98 -1.13 -24.10
CA ASP A 19 -11.08 -1.66 -25.46
C ASP A 19 -9.71 -1.77 -26.16
N ASP A 20 -8.69 -1.03 -25.70
CA ASP A 20 -7.32 -1.11 -26.22
C ASP A 20 -6.47 -2.14 -25.45
N LEU A 21 -6.87 -3.40 -25.58
CA LEU A 21 -6.20 -4.53 -24.93
C LEU A 21 -4.73 -4.66 -25.36
N THR A 22 -4.42 -4.36 -26.63
CA THR A 22 -3.06 -4.45 -27.18
C THR A 22 -2.12 -3.49 -26.49
N GLN A 23 -2.51 -2.22 -26.33
CA GLN A 23 -1.68 -1.22 -25.66
C GLN A 23 -1.56 -1.52 -24.17
N ARG A 24 -2.64 -1.98 -23.53
CA ARG A 24 -2.63 -2.38 -22.12
C ARG A 24 -1.65 -3.53 -21.86
N GLU A 25 -1.68 -4.58 -22.68
CA GLU A 25 -0.74 -5.70 -22.57
C GLU A 25 0.71 -5.29 -22.89
N ARG A 26 0.92 -4.37 -23.84
CA ARG A 26 2.24 -3.79 -24.09
C ARG A 26 2.81 -3.11 -22.85
N PHE A 27 2.03 -2.29 -22.16
CA PHE A 27 2.48 -1.61 -20.94
C PHE A 27 2.73 -2.59 -19.79
N LYS A 28 1.88 -3.60 -19.62
CA LYS A 28 2.16 -4.69 -18.66
C LYS A 28 3.46 -5.43 -18.99
N GLY A 29 3.72 -5.71 -20.26
CA GLY A 29 4.98 -6.30 -20.72
C GLY A 29 6.20 -5.45 -20.36
N LEU A 30 6.11 -4.13 -20.58
CA LEU A 30 7.16 -3.19 -20.19
C LEU A 30 7.37 -3.16 -18.67
N ALA A 31 6.28 -3.22 -17.90
CA ALA A 31 6.36 -3.28 -16.45
C ALA A 31 7.12 -4.52 -15.97
N LYS A 32 6.75 -5.70 -16.50
CA LYS A 32 7.43 -6.97 -16.22
C LYS A 32 8.90 -6.94 -16.59
N HIS A 33 9.23 -6.37 -17.75
CA HIS A 33 10.62 -6.22 -18.20
C HIS A 33 11.45 -5.36 -17.24
N HIS A 34 10.92 -4.22 -16.78
CA HIS A 34 11.65 -3.39 -15.83
C HIS A 34 11.76 -4.04 -14.45
N ILE A 35 10.76 -4.81 -14.01
CA ILE A 35 10.85 -5.57 -12.75
C ILE A 35 11.96 -6.61 -12.82
N SER A 36 12.06 -7.36 -13.92
CA SER A 36 13.09 -8.41 -14.05
C SER A 36 14.51 -7.85 -14.04
N LEU A 37 14.70 -6.61 -14.53
CA LEU A 37 15.99 -5.90 -14.45
C LEU A 37 16.23 -5.24 -13.08
N GLY A 38 15.17 -4.73 -12.44
CA GLY A 38 15.25 -4.01 -11.18
C GLY A 38 15.46 -4.91 -9.97
N LEU A 39 14.85 -6.10 -9.94
CA LEU A 39 14.92 -7.01 -8.79
C LEU A 39 16.35 -7.43 -8.44
N PRO A 40 17.21 -7.87 -9.38
CA PRO A 40 18.60 -8.20 -9.06
C PRO A 40 19.38 -7.00 -8.48
N GLN A 41 19.12 -5.79 -8.98
CA GLN A 41 19.74 -4.57 -8.48
C GLN A 41 19.32 -4.26 -7.05
N LEU A 42 18.02 -4.42 -6.74
CA LEU A 42 17.51 -4.28 -5.38
C LEU A 42 18.13 -5.32 -4.45
N THR A 43 18.18 -6.58 -4.85
CA THR A 43 18.81 -7.65 -4.06
C THR A 43 20.27 -7.34 -3.75
N SER A 44 21.02 -6.84 -4.73
CA SER A 44 22.42 -6.42 -4.54
C SER A 44 22.56 -5.25 -3.56
N ALA A 45 21.66 -4.26 -3.65
CA ALA A 45 21.62 -3.14 -2.70
C ALA A 45 21.26 -3.60 -1.28
N LEU A 46 20.33 -4.55 -1.15
CA LEU A 46 19.94 -5.12 0.15
C LEU A 46 21.05 -5.96 0.79
N ALA A 47 21.94 -6.56 -0.01
CA ALA A 47 23.12 -7.26 0.51
C ALA A 47 24.11 -6.30 1.21
N HIS A 48 24.11 -5.02 0.83
CA HIS A 48 24.97 -3.97 1.40
C HIS A 48 24.12 -2.86 2.02
N PHE A 49 23.08 -3.22 2.76
CA PHE A 49 22.06 -2.29 3.25
C PHE A 49 22.53 -1.42 4.42
N ASP A 50 22.72 -0.12 4.16
CA ASP A 50 23.31 0.87 5.06
C ASP A 50 22.57 2.22 5.06
N SER A 51 23.07 3.19 5.83
CA SER A 51 22.49 4.54 5.96
C SER A 51 22.44 5.31 4.64
N VAL A 52 23.36 5.02 3.72
CA VAL A 52 23.51 5.75 2.46
C VAL A 52 22.46 5.29 1.44
N ASN A 53 22.12 4.00 1.44
CA ASN A 53 21.16 3.43 0.49
C ASN A 53 19.78 3.10 1.08
N CYS A 54 19.58 3.35 2.37
CA CYS A 54 18.38 2.94 3.10
C CYS A 54 17.07 3.43 2.45
N GLY A 55 16.97 4.72 2.15
CA GLY A 55 15.78 5.33 1.54
C GLY A 55 15.49 4.80 0.13
N ALA A 56 16.53 4.62 -0.69
CA ALA A 56 16.40 4.08 -2.03
C ALA A 56 15.93 2.61 -2.01
N ALA A 57 16.50 1.80 -1.12
CA ALA A 57 16.09 0.41 -0.93
C ALA A 57 14.65 0.31 -0.40
N TYR A 58 14.26 1.17 0.54
CA TYR A 58 12.89 1.24 1.04
C TYR A 58 11.88 1.56 -0.06
N ILE A 59 12.16 2.56 -0.89
CA ILE A 59 11.26 2.90 -2.00
C ILE A 59 11.23 1.81 -3.06
N ALA A 60 12.38 1.25 -3.43
CA ALA A 60 12.43 0.15 -4.38
C ALA A 60 11.61 -1.05 -3.89
N ALA A 61 11.74 -1.45 -2.62
CA ALA A 61 10.96 -2.53 -2.03
C ALA A 61 9.45 -2.21 -1.97
N THR A 62 9.10 -0.97 -1.63
CA THR A 62 7.70 -0.50 -1.63
C THR A 62 7.10 -0.56 -3.04
N ILE A 63 7.85 -0.10 -4.05
CA ILE A 63 7.42 -0.15 -5.45
C ILE A 63 7.25 -1.58 -5.94
N VAL A 64 8.10 -2.52 -5.51
CA VAL A 64 7.92 -3.95 -5.83
C VAL A 64 6.58 -4.44 -5.29
N CYS A 65 6.24 -4.13 -4.04
CA CYS A 65 4.94 -4.50 -3.46
C CYS A 65 3.77 -3.94 -4.28
N TYR A 66 3.80 -2.64 -4.60
CA TYR A 66 2.75 -2.02 -5.43
C TYR A 66 2.69 -2.61 -6.85
N SER A 67 3.83 -2.95 -7.42
CA SER A 67 3.89 -3.57 -8.74
C SER A 67 3.30 -4.97 -8.75
N THR A 68 3.46 -5.74 -7.67
CA THR A 68 2.79 -7.03 -7.51
C THR A 68 1.28 -6.87 -7.46
N PHE A 69 0.77 -5.89 -6.70
CA PHE A 69 -0.67 -5.63 -6.67
C PHE A 69 -1.20 -5.14 -8.02
N ALA A 70 -0.45 -4.27 -8.70
CA ALA A 70 -0.85 -3.71 -9.98
C ALA A 70 -0.80 -4.72 -11.14
N ALA A 71 0.00 -5.79 -11.01
CA ALA A 71 0.00 -6.90 -11.95
C ALA A 71 -1.36 -7.62 -12.00
N GLY A 72 -2.14 -7.52 -10.92
CA GLY A 72 -3.39 -8.24 -10.75
C GLY A 72 -3.17 -9.71 -10.36
N PRO A 73 -4.25 -10.48 -10.27
CA PRO A 73 -4.17 -11.89 -9.90
C PRO A 73 -3.39 -12.71 -10.93
N ALA A 74 -2.50 -13.58 -10.46
CA ALA A 74 -1.70 -14.47 -11.31
C ALA A 74 -2.52 -15.63 -11.91
N GLY A 75 -3.71 -15.90 -11.36
CA GLY A 75 -4.61 -16.95 -11.81
C GLY A 75 -6.01 -16.84 -11.20
N PRO A 76 -6.95 -17.74 -11.56
CA PRO A 76 -8.34 -17.67 -11.13
C PRO A 76 -8.55 -17.80 -9.61
N GLY A 77 -7.73 -18.61 -8.93
CA GLY A 77 -7.76 -18.76 -7.49
C GLY A 77 -6.90 -17.76 -6.73
N ASP A 78 -6.17 -16.86 -7.40
CA ASP A 78 -5.34 -15.86 -6.73
C ASP A 78 -6.22 -14.71 -6.20
N LEU A 79 -6.80 -14.91 -5.01
CA LEU A 79 -7.46 -13.85 -4.29
C LEU A 79 -6.35 -13.07 -3.56
N LEU A 80 -6.39 -11.75 -3.62
CA LEU A 80 -5.38 -10.89 -3.00
C LEU A 80 -4.97 -11.36 -1.58
N ALA A 81 -5.91 -11.82 -0.75
CA ALA A 81 -5.62 -12.27 0.61
C ALA A 81 -5.37 -13.79 0.77
N CYS A 82 -5.66 -14.62 -0.24
CA CYS A 82 -5.46 -16.06 -0.20
C CYS A 82 -5.46 -16.67 -1.61
N ASN A 83 -4.64 -17.67 -1.85
CA ASN A 83 -4.70 -18.42 -3.10
C ASN A 83 -5.52 -19.69 -2.90
N LEU A 84 -6.58 -19.90 -3.69
CA LEU A 84 -7.44 -21.07 -3.65
C LEU A 84 -6.84 -22.28 -4.38
N ASP A 85 -5.97 -22.03 -5.36
CA ASP A 85 -5.42 -23.06 -6.26
C ASP A 85 -4.06 -23.60 -5.77
N VAL A 86 -3.41 -22.91 -4.82
CA VAL A 86 -2.06 -23.21 -4.35
C VAL A 86 -2.08 -23.34 -2.83
N GLU A 87 -1.63 -24.47 -2.29
CA GLU A 87 -1.48 -24.68 -0.83
C GLU A 87 -0.47 -23.71 -0.18
N HIS A 88 0.41 -23.13 -0.99
CA HIS A 88 1.45 -22.20 -0.57
C HIS A 88 0.93 -20.76 -0.51
N GLY A 89 1.24 -20.09 0.60
CA GLY A 89 0.70 -18.80 0.99
C GLY A 89 0.95 -17.64 0.02
N VAL A 90 0.25 -16.55 0.32
CA VAL A 90 0.21 -15.33 -0.47
C VAL A 90 1.59 -14.67 -0.59
N LEU A 91 2.13 -14.60 -1.82
CA LEU A 91 3.51 -14.19 -2.10
C LEU A 91 3.85 -12.75 -1.67
N TRP A 92 2.87 -11.88 -1.47
CA TRP A 92 3.14 -10.49 -1.07
C TRP A 92 3.27 -10.28 0.44
N ILE A 93 2.77 -11.19 1.28
CA ILE A 93 2.88 -11.05 2.74
C ILE A 93 4.36 -10.99 3.17
N PRO A 94 5.24 -11.90 2.72
CA PRO A 94 6.68 -11.79 2.99
C PRO A 94 7.30 -10.49 2.47
N MET A 95 6.83 -9.96 1.33
CA MET A 95 7.33 -8.69 0.79
C MET A 95 6.97 -7.49 1.67
N VAL A 96 5.73 -7.43 2.15
CA VAL A 96 5.28 -6.38 3.08
C VAL A 96 6.03 -6.47 4.40
N HIS A 97 6.28 -7.68 4.91
CA HIS A 97 7.14 -7.86 6.08
C HIS A 97 8.57 -7.37 5.81
N GLY A 98 9.14 -7.66 4.64
CA GLY A 98 10.44 -7.15 4.23
C GLY A 98 10.51 -5.62 4.24
N VAL A 99 9.52 -4.94 3.67
CA VAL A 99 9.41 -3.47 3.70
C VAL A 99 9.33 -2.95 5.15
N ARG A 100 8.55 -3.63 6.01
CA ARG A 100 8.44 -3.26 7.43
C ARG A 100 9.78 -3.40 8.16
N LEU A 101 10.54 -4.46 7.88
CA LEU A 101 11.86 -4.67 8.49
C LEU A 101 12.86 -3.61 8.05
N ILE A 102 12.87 -3.25 6.77
CA ILE A 102 13.69 -2.15 6.23
C ILE A 102 13.37 -0.85 6.99
N ARG A 103 12.09 -0.52 7.15
CA ARG A 103 11.64 0.67 7.87
C ARG A 103 12.02 0.65 9.36
N ALA A 104 11.95 -0.52 10.00
CA ALA A 104 12.25 -0.66 11.43
C ALA A 104 13.76 -0.64 11.74
N LYS A 105 14.62 -0.89 10.73
CA LYS A 105 16.08 -0.95 10.92
C LYS A 105 16.72 0.43 11.11
N PHE A 106 16.15 1.47 10.52
CA PHE A 106 16.72 2.82 10.49
C PHE A 106 15.81 3.82 11.20
N ASP A 107 16.40 4.87 11.77
CA ASP A 107 15.62 6.00 12.29
C ASP A 107 14.86 6.67 11.13
N GLN A 108 13.69 7.25 11.41
CA GLN A 108 12.94 8.03 10.42
C GLN A 108 13.74 9.22 9.93
N ASP A 109 14.48 9.89 10.81
CA ASP A 109 15.35 11.03 10.47
C ASP A 109 16.55 10.61 9.60
N GLU A 110 16.85 9.32 9.49
CA GLU A 110 17.91 8.78 8.63
C GLU A 110 17.31 8.27 7.31
N LEU A 111 16.22 7.50 7.41
CA LEU A 111 15.52 6.88 6.29
C LEU A 111 14.90 7.90 5.34
N PHE A 112 14.36 8.99 5.89
CA PHE A 112 13.64 10.03 5.15
C PHE A 112 14.48 11.29 4.97
N THR A 113 15.74 11.15 4.58
CA THR A 113 16.64 12.28 4.29
C THR A 113 16.77 12.56 2.79
N GLY A 114 17.22 13.77 2.45
CA GLY A 114 17.56 14.13 1.08
C GLY A 114 16.35 14.05 0.14
N LEU A 115 16.41 13.17 -0.87
CA LEU A 115 15.29 12.99 -1.81
C LEU A 115 14.06 12.33 -1.17
N MET A 116 14.22 11.71 -0.01
CA MET A 116 13.15 11.06 0.74
C MET A 116 12.47 12.00 1.74
N GLU A 117 13.02 13.20 1.96
CA GLU A 117 12.49 14.20 2.89
C GLU A 117 10.98 14.44 2.73
N PRO A 118 10.41 14.59 1.50
CA PRO A 118 8.97 14.81 1.36
C PRO A 118 8.08 13.69 1.93
N MET A 119 8.64 12.50 2.14
CA MET A 119 7.93 11.34 2.70
C MET A 119 8.05 11.26 4.23
N HIS A 120 8.82 12.16 4.85
CA HIS A 120 8.95 12.25 6.29
C HIS A 120 7.61 12.62 6.95
N ARG A 121 7.26 11.95 8.06
CA ARG A 121 5.97 12.11 8.75
C ARG A 121 5.63 13.56 9.09
N ARG A 122 6.59 14.31 9.63
CA ARG A 122 6.48 15.75 9.94
C ARG A 122 5.92 16.60 8.80
N ASN A 123 6.15 16.22 7.54
CA ASN A 123 5.65 16.98 6.38
C ASN A 123 4.14 16.79 6.14
N PHE A 124 3.52 15.77 6.74
CA PHE A 124 2.08 15.54 6.70
C PHE A 124 1.34 16.12 7.92
N GLU A 125 2.06 16.54 8.96
CA GLU A 125 1.50 17.05 10.23
C GLU A 125 1.11 18.54 10.17
N LEU A 126 1.36 19.22 9.05
CA LEU A 126 1.23 20.69 8.92
C LEU A 126 -0.09 21.21 8.35
N SER A 127 -1.09 20.37 8.08
CA SER A 127 -2.42 20.83 7.64
C SER A 127 -3.49 20.63 8.71
N THR A 128 -3.75 21.68 9.47
CA THR A 128 -4.91 21.84 10.38
C THR A 128 -6.22 22.14 9.64
N GLU A 129 -6.18 22.40 8.34
CA GLU A 129 -7.38 22.69 7.55
C GLU A 129 -8.13 21.39 7.21
N PRO A 130 -9.46 21.35 7.40
CA PRO A 130 -10.28 20.21 6.98
C PRO A 130 -10.14 20.04 5.47
N THR A 131 -9.32 19.08 5.10
CA THR A 131 -9.03 18.81 3.69
C THR A 131 -10.14 17.93 3.15
N PRO A 132 -10.87 18.32 2.09
CA PRO A 132 -11.92 17.48 1.54
C PRO A 132 -11.34 16.12 1.14
N PRO A 133 -12.15 15.03 1.16
CA PRO A 133 -11.66 13.70 0.83
C PRO A 133 -10.91 13.67 -0.49
N ARG A 134 -9.89 12.81 -0.56
CA ARG A 134 -8.99 12.76 -1.73
C ARG A 134 -9.74 12.53 -3.03
N CYS A 135 -10.83 11.76 -3.01
CA CYS A 135 -11.66 11.52 -4.20
C CYS A 135 -12.26 12.81 -4.78
N THR A 136 -12.66 13.75 -3.92
CA THR A 136 -13.17 15.06 -4.34
C THR A 136 -12.05 15.90 -4.94
N ARG A 137 -10.89 15.94 -4.28
CA ARG A 137 -9.71 16.71 -4.71
C ARG A 137 -9.11 16.21 -6.03
N GLU A 138 -9.04 14.90 -6.21
CA GLU A 138 -8.41 14.25 -7.36
C GLU A 138 -9.42 13.74 -8.39
N HIS A 139 -10.71 14.06 -8.21
CA HIS A 139 -11.82 13.67 -9.08
C HIS A 139 -11.87 12.15 -9.33
N ILE A 140 -11.52 11.37 -8.30
CA ILE A 140 -11.60 9.92 -8.31
C ILE A 140 -13.06 9.53 -8.11
N LYS A 141 -13.52 8.51 -8.85
CA LYS A 141 -14.86 7.97 -8.66
C LYS A 141 -15.05 7.54 -7.20
N ARG A 142 -16.09 8.08 -6.56
CA ARG A 142 -16.45 7.73 -5.19
C ARG A 142 -16.78 6.25 -5.08
N LEU A 143 -16.27 5.62 -4.03
CA LEU A 143 -16.52 4.22 -3.67
C LEU A 143 -17.39 4.19 -2.40
N TYR A 144 -18.46 3.40 -2.41
CA TYR A 144 -19.28 3.13 -1.23
C TYR A 144 -18.69 1.94 -0.48
N TRP A 145 -17.87 2.22 0.52
CA TRP A 145 -17.00 1.24 1.18
C TRP A 145 -17.52 0.82 2.56
N GLU A 146 -18.33 1.65 3.20
CA GLU A 146 -18.77 1.56 4.59
C GLU A 146 -19.49 0.25 4.85
N LYS A 147 -20.45 -0.11 3.97
CA LYS A 147 -21.20 -1.36 4.10
C LYS A 147 -20.29 -2.59 4.05
N ALA A 148 -19.30 -2.60 3.16
CA ALA A 148 -18.40 -3.73 3.00
C ALA A 148 -17.44 -3.86 4.19
N LEU A 149 -16.84 -2.75 4.65
CA LEU A 149 -15.95 -2.77 5.80
C LEU A 149 -16.69 -3.08 7.11
N ASN A 150 -17.91 -2.57 7.30
CA ASN A 150 -18.72 -2.91 8.46
C ASN A 150 -19.09 -4.39 8.49
N ALA A 151 -19.46 -4.98 7.34
CA ALA A 151 -19.71 -6.42 7.28
C ALA A 151 -18.46 -7.26 7.64
N LEU A 152 -17.27 -6.84 7.18
CA LEU A 152 -16.00 -7.48 7.56
C LEU A 152 -15.72 -7.34 9.06
N ARG A 153 -15.98 -6.18 9.64
CA ARG A 153 -15.84 -5.92 11.08
C ARG A 153 -16.77 -6.81 11.89
N ASP A 154 -18.03 -6.91 11.51
CA ASP A 154 -19.01 -7.75 12.20
C ASP A 154 -18.58 -9.22 12.17
N MET A 155 -18.09 -9.71 11.02
CA MET A 155 -17.55 -11.06 10.91
C MET A 155 -16.31 -11.28 11.80
N ALA A 156 -15.39 -10.31 11.85
CA ALA A 156 -14.21 -10.38 12.71
C ALA A 156 -14.59 -10.36 14.21
N ALA A 157 -15.58 -9.56 14.58
CA ALA A 157 -16.09 -9.47 15.95
C ALA A 157 -16.78 -10.75 16.43
N LEU A 158 -17.32 -11.55 15.50
CA LEU A 158 -17.90 -12.87 15.80
C LEU A 158 -16.84 -13.96 16.00
N GLN A 159 -15.58 -13.72 15.66
CA GLN A 159 -14.52 -14.69 15.85
C GLN A 159 -14.06 -14.74 17.31
N ARG A 160 -13.91 -15.95 17.86
CA ARG A 160 -13.41 -16.19 19.22
C ARG A 160 -11.90 -16.46 19.26
N SER A 161 -11.15 -15.87 18.33
CA SER A 161 -9.70 -16.01 18.24
C SER A 161 -9.01 -14.90 19.04
N ASP A 162 -7.84 -15.19 19.62
CA ASP A 162 -6.98 -14.19 20.24
C ASP A 162 -6.55 -13.09 19.23
N ASP A 163 -6.54 -13.42 17.93
CA ASP A 163 -6.23 -12.50 16.84
C ASP A 163 -7.38 -11.52 16.50
N ALA A 164 -8.59 -11.75 17.01
CA ALA A 164 -9.76 -10.93 16.67
C ALA A 164 -9.56 -9.45 17.03
N ALA A 165 -8.88 -9.17 18.15
CA ALA A 165 -8.56 -7.81 18.57
C ALA A 165 -7.59 -7.12 17.59
N VAL A 166 -6.60 -7.85 17.08
CA VAL A 166 -5.64 -7.33 16.09
C VAL A 166 -6.36 -7.06 14.77
N CYS A 167 -7.20 -8.00 14.30
CA CYS A 167 -8.00 -7.79 13.09
C CYS A 167 -8.93 -6.58 13.20
N LEU A 168 -9.61 -6.39 14.34
CA LEU A 168 -10.48 -5.23 14.55
C LEU A 168 -9.68 -3.92 14.53
N CYS A 169 -8.50 -3.88 15.16
CA CYS A 169 -7.60 -2.73 15.12
C CYS A 169 -7.17 -2.39 13.68
N GLU A 170 -6.81 -3.39 12.89
CA GLU A 170 -6.42 -3.16 11.48
C GLU A 170 -7.62 -2.75 10.61
N LEU A 171 -8.82 -3.25 10.89
CA LEU A 171 -10.04 -2.80 10.22
C LEU A 171 -10.39 -1.35 10.59
N ASP A 172 -10.12 -0.92 11.82
CA ASP A 172 -10.23 0.49 12.23
C ASP A 172 -9.24 1.39 11.48
N ASN A 173 -8.01 0.92 11.28
CA ASN A 173 -7.01 1.62 10.46
C ASN A 173 -7.48 1.73 9.01
N LEU A 174 -7.98 0.63 8.44
CA LEU A 174 -8.48 0.60 7.06
C LEU A 174 -9.67 1.55 6.88
N THR A 175 -10.60 1.56 7.83
CA THR A 175 -11.75 2.48 7.88
C THR A 175 -11.27 3.93 7.83
N SER A 176 -10.27 4.28 8.64
CA SER A 176 -9.71 5.64 8.68
C SER A 176 -9.07 6.04 7.34
N ILE A 177 -8.35 5.11 6.69
CA ILE A 177 -7.75 5.36 5.36
C ILE A 177 -8.84 5.58 4.29
N TYR A 178 -9.88 4.77 4.30
CA TYR A 178 -10.98 4.87 3.35
C TYR A 178 -11.80 6.15 3.57
N GLU A 179 -12.03 6.56 4.82
CA GLU A 179 -12.69 7.83 5.14
C GLU A 179 -11.91 9.03 4.58
N VAL A 180 -10.59 9.08 4.78
CA VAL A 180 -9.75 10.16 4.22
C VAL A 180 -9.71 10.14 2.70
N THR A 181 -9.80 8.94 2.09
CA THR A 181 -9.70 8.79 0.64
C THR A 181 -11.03 9.06 -0.08
N PHE A 182 -12.14 8.55 0.44
CA PHE A 182 -13.44 8.49 -0.24
C PHE A 182 -14.56 9.25 0.49
N GLY A 183 -14.33 9.74 1.71
CA GLY A 183 -15.35 10.37 2.55
C GLY A 183 -16.36 9.37 3.13
N THR A 184 -17.33 9.87 3.89
CA THR A 184 -18.45 9.08 4.45
C THR A 184 -19.77 9.33 3.74
N ASP A 185 -20.60 8.30 3.62
CA ASP A 185 -21.89 8.23 2.92
C ASP A 185 -22.86 9.40 3.17
N GLN A 186 -22.89 9.95 4.38
CA GLN A 186 -23.89 10.94 4.77
C GLN A 186 -23.68 12.33 4.12
N ASP A 187 -22.45 12.76 3.85
CA ASP A 187 -22.21 14.11 3.30
C ASP A 187 -21.03 14.20 2.30
N GLY A 188 -20.24 13.12 2.10
CA GLY A 188 -18.98 13.21 1.36
C GLY A 188 -17.93 14.08 2.04
N GLU A 189 -18.14 14.39 3.32
CA GLU A 189 -17.20 15.06 4.20
C GLU A 189 -16.47 14.03 5.07
N LEU A 190 -15.41 14.48 5.74
CA LEU A 190 -14.75 13.71 6.80
C LEU A 190 -15.67 13.73 8.03
N SER A 191 -16.08 12.58 8.54
CA SER A 191 -16.91 12.50 9.75
C SER A 191 -16.12 12.83 11.02
N ARG A 192 -14.78 12.80 10.96
CA ARG A 192 -13.91 13.11 12.10
C ARG A 192 -12.77 14.07 11.69
N PRO A 193 -12.40 15.05 12.54
CA PRO A 193 -11.08 15.67 12.41
C PRO A 193 -10.05 14.55 12.49
N ILE A 194 -9.01 14.61 11.65
CA ILE A 194 -7.95 13.59 11.53
C ILE A 194 -7.48 13.26 12.95
N ARG A 195 -8.01 12.18 13.54
CA ARG A 195 -7.45 11.63 14.77
C ARG A 195 -6.13 11.07 14.34
N GLU A 196 -5.07 11.60 14.92
CA GLU A 196 -3.71 11.08 14.81
C GLU A 196 -3.77 9.56 14.66
N PRO A 197 -3.32 9.01 13.52
CA PRO A 197 -3.11 7.59 13.47
C PRO A 197 -2.02 7.31 14.51
N ASN A 198 -2.40 6.65 15.61
CA ASN A 198 -1.49 6.00 16.55
C ASN A 198 -0.80 4.84 15.81
N PHE A 199 -0.02 5.19 14.80
CA PHE A 199 0.34 4.30 13.70
C PHE A 199 1.34 3.22 14.13
N PHE A 200 1.90 3.29 15.35
CA PHE A 200 2.91 2.33 15.81
C PHE A 200 3.01 2.09 17.32
N ARG A 201 2.08 2.56 18.18
CA ARG A 201 2.30 2.46 19.64
C ARG A 201 1.86 1.15 20.29
N THR A 202 1.09 0.28 19.61
CA THR A 202 0.44 -0.86 20.28
C THR A 202 0.96 -2.24 19.86
N ALA A 203 2.08 -2.33 19.14
CA ALA A 203 2.76 -3.61 18.83
C ALA A 203 4.15 -3.73 19.49
N LEU A 204 4.43 -2.92 20.51
CA LEU A 204 5.70 -2.91 21.27
C LEU A 204 5.52 -3.34 22.73
N GLN A 205 4.40 -3.97 23.08
CA GLN A 205 4.14 -4.48 24.44
C GLN A 205 3.56 -5.91 24.49
N ALA A 206 3.75 -6.72 23.45
CA ALA A 206 3.53 -8.16 23.51
C ALA A 206 4.73 -8.89 22.90
#